data_AF-I4B9P3-F1
#
_entry.id   AF-I4B9P3-F1
#
_cell.length_a   1.000
_cell.length_b   1.000
_cell.length_c   1.000
_cell.angle_alpha   90.00
_cell.angle_beta   90.00
_cell.angle_gamma   90.00
#
_symmetry.space_group_name_H-M   'P 1'
#
loop_
_entity.id
_entity.type
_entity.pdbx_description
1 polymer ?
#
loop_
_entity_poly.entity_id
_entity_poly.type
_entity_poly.pdbx_seq_one_letter_code
_entity_poly.pdbx_strand_id
1 'polypeptide(L)'
;MERTFSKVRFVLGITLCLAPFWQTLYAGGGGITWSPYQGEMKWKEATEKCKSLGMRLPSIEELIAAYNSAVTKAWPEQGAYWSSSKYAGDYYSYWGLHSKNGIYMDNNKHYGVLYVRCVR
;
A
#
# COMPACT_ATOMS: atom_id res chain seq x y z
N MET A 1 -30.55 -54.24 -45.24
CA MET A 1 -30.75 -54.85 -43.91
C MET A 1 -30.73 -53.73 -42.89
N GLU A 2 -31.91 -53.43 -42.37
CA GLU A 2 -32.18 -52.45 -41.34
C GLU A 2 -31.58 -52.92 -40.01
N ARG A 3 -30.93 -52.03 -39.26
CA ARG A 3 -30.93 -52.04 -37.79
C ARG A 3 -30.92 -50.62 -37.25
N THR A 4 -32.11 -50.19 -36.88
CA THR A 4 -32.39 -49.13 -35.93
C THR A 4 -31.76 -49.46 -34.58
N PHE A 5 -31.05 -48.50 -33.97
CA PHE A 5 -30.91 -48.44 -32.52
C PHE A 5 -31.08 -47.01 -32.06
N SER A 6 -31.93 -46.88 -31.03
CA SER A 6 -32.54 -45.67 -30.52
C SER A 6 -31.82 -45.22 -29.25
N LYS A 7 -31.81 -43.89 -29.01
CA LYS A 7 -31.51 -43.18 -27.74
C LYS A 7 -30.02 -43.23 -27.36
N VAL A 8 -29.36 -42.12 -27.03
CA VAL A 8 -29.58 -41.31 -25.81
C VAL A 8 -29.20 -39.84 -26.08
N ARG A 9 -30.08 -38.91 -25.67
CA ARG A 9 -29.76 -37.48 -25.54
C ARG A 9 -28.91 -37.28 -24.28
N PHE A 10 -27.69 -36.80 -24.43
CA PHE A 10 -26.98 -36.10 -23.36
C PHE A 10 -26.80 -34.64 -23.80
N VAL A 11 -27.80 -33.82 -23.45
CA VAL A 11 -27.64 -32.36 -23.45
C VAL A 11 -26.91 -32.03 -22.15
N LEU A 12 -25.58 -32.13 -22.15
CA LEU A 12 -24.77 -31.48 -21.14
C LEU A 12 -24.60 -30.03 -21.58
N GLY A 13 -25.54 -29.21 -21.12
CA GLY A 13 -25.41 -27.77 -21.13
C GLY A 13 -24.18 -27.38 -20.32
N ILE A 14 -23.06 -27.16 -21.01
CA ILE A 14 -21.95 -26.42 -20.46
C ILE A 14 -22.39 -24.96 -20.51
N THR A 15 -23.03 -24.54 -19.43
CA THR A 15 -23.16 -23.12 -19.11
C THR A 15 -21.75 -22.56 -19.04
N LEU A 16 -21.32 -21.91 -20.12
CA LEU A 16 -20.17 -21.02 -20.15
C LEU A 16 -20.45 -19.88 -19.17
N CYS A 17 -20.16 -20.11 -17.89
CA CYS A 17 -19.86 -19.03 -16.96
C CYS A 17 -18.57 -18.41 -17.48
N LEU A 18 -18.71 -17.41 -18.34
CA LEU A 18 -17.70 -16.38 -18.54
C LEU A 18 -17.44 -15.79 -17.16
N ALA A 19 -16.44 -16.31 -16.47
CA ALA A 19 -15.88 -15.67 -15.30
C ALA A 19 -14.88 -14.63 -15.84
N PRO A 20 -15.19 -13.32 -15.87
CA PRO A 20 -14.14 -12.32 -15.89
C PRO A 20 -13.57 -12.26 -14.47
N PHE A 21 -12.89 -13.32 -14.07
CA PHE A 21 -12.32 -13.46 -12.74
C PHE A 21 -10.80 -13.57 -12.82
N TRP A 22 -10.19 -12.67 -13.59
CA TRP A 22 -8.87 -12.15 -13.22
C TRP A 22 -9.04 -11.09 -12.13
N GLN A 23 -9.63 -11.49 -11.01
CA GLN A 23 -9.18 -10.95 -9.74
C GLN A 23 -7.99 -11.80 -9.35
N THR A 24 -6.82 -11.46 -9.93
CA THR A 24 -5.55 -11.80 -9.30
C THR A 24 -5.61 -11.26 -7.89
N LEU A 25 -5.88 -12.16 -6.94
CA LEU A 25 -5.68 -11.96 -5.52
C LEU A 25 -4.20 -11.60 -5.33
N TYR A 26 -3.90 -10.31 -5.35
CA TYR A 26 -2.73 -9.77 -4.68
C TYR A 26 -2.98 -9.93 -3.18
N ALA A 27 -2.81 -11.16 -2.71
CA ALA A 27 -2.63 -11.47 -1.30
C ALA A 27 -1.22 -10.99 -0.91
N GLY A 28 -1.09 -9.70 -0.64
CA GLY A 28 0.12 -9.08 -0.09
C GLY A 28 -0.20 -8.39 1.23
N GLY A 29 -0.08 -9.13 2.33
CA GLY A 29 0.14 -8.70 3.72
C GLY A 29 -0.54 -7.42 4.24
N GLY A 30 -1.51 -7.59 5.14
CA GLY A 30 -2.01 -6.54 6.05
C GLY A 30 -2.74 -5.39 5.35
N GLY A 31 -4.06 -5.26 5.56
CA GLY A 31 -4.96 -4.36 4.84
C GLY A 31 -4.75 -2.85 5.05
N ILE A 32 -3.53 -2.35 4.82
CA ILE A 32 -3.17 -0.94 4.88
C ILE A 32 -3.35 -0.35 3.47
N THR A 33 -4.27 0.61 3.35
CA THR A 33 -4.47 1.32 2.07
C THR A 33 -3.61 2.57 2.04
N TRP A 34 -2.70 2.66 1.07
CA TRP A 34 -1.81 3.80 0.88
C TRP A 34 -2.45 4.90 0.01
N SER A 35 -2.26 6.15 0.37
CA SER A 35 -2.62 7.29 -0.47
C SER A 35 -1.64 7.45 -1.65
N PRO A 36 -2.03 8.19 -2.71
CA PRO A 36 -1.05 8.72 -3.65
C PRO A 36 -0.07 9.65 -2.94
N TYR A 37 1.05 9.95 -3.59
CA TYR A 37 2.05 10.89 -3.09
C TYR A 37 1.44 12.28 -2.89
N GLN A 38 1.71 12.90 -1.73
CA GLN A 38 1.15 14.19 -1.33
C GLN A 38 2.12 15.37 -1.45
N GLY A 39 3.38 15.13 -1.84
CA GLY A 39 4.44 16.14 -1.83
C GLY A 39 5.44 15.98 -0.70
N GLU A 40 6.44 16.86 -0.69
CA GLU A 40 7.37 17.05 0.44
C GLU A 40 6.85 18.19 1.31
N MET A 41 6.78 17.98 2.62
CA MET A 41 6.33 19.01 3.55
C MET A 41 6.85 18.75 4.96
N LYS A 42 6.66 19.72 5.85
CA LYS A 42 7.04 19.56 7.27
C LYS A 42 6.13 18.58 7.96
N TRP A 43 6.60 17.99 9.06
CA TRP A 43 5.84 16.96 9.78
C TRP A 43 4.43 17.40 10.20
N LYS A 44 4.28 18.66 10.64
CA LYS A 44 2.98 19.23 11.02
C LYS A 44 2.03 19.32 9.83
N GLU A 45 2.52 19.85 8.70
CA GLU A 45 1.76 19.98 7.46
C GLU A 45 1.39 18.59 6.91
N ALA A 46 2.31 17.62 6.98
CA ALA A 46 2.07 16.24 6.60
C ALA A 46 0.93 15.62 7.40
N THR A 47 0.94 15.84 8.72
CA THR A 47 -0.12 15.37 9.62
C THR A 47 -1.46 16.01 9.29
N GLU A 48 -1.51 17.32 9.07
CA GLU A 48 -2.72 18.05 8.71
C GLU A 48 -3.25 17.64 7.33
N LYS A 49 -2.36 17.42 6.36
CA LYS A 49 -2.70 16.95 5.02
C LYS A 49 -3.34 15.56 5.07
N CYS A 50 -2.73 14.61 5.79
CA CYS A 50 -3.33 13.29 5.93
C CYS A 50 -4.69 13.35 6.64
N LYS A 51 -4.83 14.18 7.68
CA LYS A 51 -6.12 14.40 8.36
C LYS A 51 -7.19 14.97 7.41
N SER A 52 -6.82 15.90 6.53
CA SER A 52 -7.77 16.47 5.54
C SER A 52 -8.32 15.44 4.56
N LEU A 53 -7.59 14.33 4.35
CA LEU A 53 -8.00 13.20 3.52
C LEU A 53 -8.78 12.13 4.31
N GLY A 54 -9.04 12.35 5.60
CA GLY A 54 -9.59 11.33 6.49
C GLY A 54 -8.64 10.17 6.76
N MET A 55 -7.33 10.40 6.57
CA MET A 55 -6.26 9.41 6.76
C MET A 55 -5.30 9.85 7.86
N ARG A 56 -4.28 9.03 8.13
CA ARG A 56 -3.21 9.35 9.08
C ARG A 56 -1.83 9.15 8.46
N LEU A 57 -0.81 9.68 9.13
CA LEU A 57 0.57 9.31 8.82
C LEU A 57 0.81 7.83 9.24
N PRO A 58 1.62 7.09 8.47
CA PRO A 58 1.99 5.73 8.83
C PRO A 58 2.87 5.71 10.09
N SER A 59 2.89 4.60 10.82
CA SER A 59 3.91 4.34 11.83
C SER A 59 5.22 3.92 11.16
N ILE A 60 6.33 3.98 11.90
CA ILE A 60 7.62 3.50 11.37
C ILE A 60 7.57 2.00 11.06
N GLU A 61 6.83 1.22 11.86
CA GLU A 61 6.64 -0.22 11.65
C GLU A 61 5.88 -0.51 10.35
N GLU A 62 4.85 0.29 10.04
CA GLU A 62 4.10 0.18 8.79
C GLU A 62 4.97 0.51 7.57
N LEU A 63 5.85 1.51 7.68
CA LEU A 63 6.82 1.83 6.63
C LEU A 63 7.86 0.73 6.44
N ILE A 64 8.37 0.14 7.53
CA ILE A 64 9.30 -0.99 7.48
C ILE A 64 8.62 -2.21 6.84
N ALA A 65 7.38 -2.50 7.23
CA ALA A 65 6.59 -3.57 6.62
C ALA A 65 6.36 -3.32 5.13
N ALA A 66 6.04 -2.09 4.72
CA ALA A 66 5.88 -1.71 3.31
C ALA A 66 7.19 -1.84 2.50
N TYR A 67 8.33 -1.54 3.12
CA TYR A 67 9.63 -1.76 2.49
C TYR A 67 9.90 -3.25 2.27
N ASN A 68 9.67 -4.07 3.31
CA ASN A 68 9.87 -5.52 3.28
C ASN A 68 8.93 -6.22 2.28
N SER A 69 7.71 -5.72 2.12
CA SER A 69 6.73 -6.22 1.13
C SER A 69 6.92 -5.64 -0.28
N ALA A 70 7.98 -4.86 -0.50
CA ALA A 70 8.31 -4.20 -1.77
C ALA A 70 7.27 -3.18 -2.27
N VAL A 71 6.32 -2.76 -1.44
CA VAL A 71 5.35 -1.69 -1.78
C VAL A 71 6.07 -0.37 -2.07
N THR A 72 7.11 -0.05 -1.30
CA THR A 72 7.89 1.19 -1.50
C THR A 72 8.69 1.20 -2.80
N LYS A 73 8.99 0.02 -3.39
CA LYS A 73 9.69 -0.08 -4.67
C LYS A 73 8.82 0.37 -5.84
N ALA A 74 7.50 0.29 -5.69
CA ALA A 74 6.53 0.76 -6.68
C ALA A 74 6.29 2.27 -6.60
N TRP A 75 6.82 2.97 -5.59
CA TRP A 75 6.66 4.41 -5.47
C TRP A 75 7.59 5.11 -6.45
N PRO A 76 7.07 5.99 -7.33
CA PRO A 76 7.91 6.71 -8.29
C PRO A 76 8.86 7.70 -7.60
N GLU A 77 8.44 8.29 -6.49
CA GLU A 77 9.28 9.18 -5.69
C GLU A 77 10.16 8.36 -4.73
N GLN A 78 11.47 8.60 -4.78
CA GLN A 78 12.46 7.86 -3.99
C GLN A 78 13.15 8.80 -3.01
N GLY A 79 12.93 8.56 -1.72
CA GLY A 79 13.52 9.33 -0.61
C GLY A 79 12.89 8.96 0.73
N ALA A 80 13.14 9.78 1.75
CA ALA A 80 12.65 9.57 3.10
C ALA A 80 11.18 9.99 3.25
N TYR A 81 10.37 9.11 3.85
CA TYR A 81 8.95 9.33 4.12
C TYR A 81 8.72 9.58 5.61
N TRP A 82 7.87 10.55 5.94
CA TRP A 82 7.49 10.82 7.32
C TRP A 82 6.74 9.65 7.96
N SER A 83 7.06 9.38 9.22
CA SER A 83 6.23 8.54 10.10
C SER A 83 5.62 9.35 11.25
N SER A 84 4.60 8.78 11.88
CA SER A 84 3.99 9.27 13.11
C SER A 84 4.75 8.84 14.37
N SER A 85 5.78 7.98 14.24
CA SER A 85 6.56 7.45 15.36
C SER A 85 7.58 8.49 15.83
N LYS A 86 7.51 8.86 17.12
CA LYS A 86 8.44 9.81 17.75
C LYS A 86 9.83 9.19 17.90
N TYR A 87 10.86 10.01 17.74
CA TYR A 87 12.21 9.62 18.12
C TYR A 87 12.39 9.79 19.63
N ALA A 88 12.89 8.77 20.32
CA ALA A 88 13.06 8.84 21.78
C ALA A 88 14.23 9.74 22.21
N GLY A 89 15.23 9.92 21.34
CA GLY A 89 16.43 10.72 21.64
C GLY A 89 16.22 12.24 21.55
N ASP A 90 15.13 12.71 20.94
CA ASP A 90 14.84 14.13 20.81
C ASP A 90 13.32 14.41 20.70
N TYR A 91 12.81 15.32 21.54
CA TYR A 91 11.39 15.72 21.57
C TYR A 91 10.91 16.37 20.27
N TYR A 92 11.83 16.95 19.51
CA TYR A 92 11.52 17.62 18.26
C TYR A 92 11.62 16.71 17.05
N SER A 93 11.99 15.45 17.20
CA SER A 93 12.26 14.56 16.06
C SER A 93 11.30 13.39 15.94
N TYR A 94 11.05 13.00 14.70
CA TYR A 94 10.22 11.85 14.33
C TYR A 94 10.99 10.97 13.37
N TRP A 95 10.68 9.67 13.39
CA TRP A 95 11.26 8.73 12.46
C TRP A 95 10.73 8.95 11.05
N GLY A 96 11.58 8.70 10.07
CA GLY A 96 11.21 8.51 8.68
C GLY A 96 11.96 7.33 8.08
N LEU A 97 11.48 6.81 6.95
CA LEU A 97 12.09 5.67 6.25
C LEU A 97 12.38 6.03 4.80
N HIS A 98 13.61 5.75 4.36
CA HIS A 98 14.04 5.96 2.99
C HIS A 98 13.59 4.79 2.09
N SER A 99 12.62 5.06 1.22
CA SER A 99 11.96 4.09 0.33
C SER A 99 12.89 3.21 -0.51
N LYS A 100 14.04 3.77 -0.97
CA LYS A 100 15.02 3.05 -1.80
C LYS A 100 15.82 1.97 -1.06
N ASN A 101 16.28 2.26 0.15
CA ASN A 101 17.26 1.43 0.87
C ASN A 101 16.78 0.95 2.24
N GLY A 102 15.57 1.33 2.67
CA GLY A 102 14.97 0.91 3.93
C GLY A 102 15.62 1.51 5.18
N ILE A 103 16.57 2.44 5.02
CA ILE A 103 17.23 3.10 6.14
C ILE A 103 16.21 4.02 6.81
N TYR A 104 16.04 3.87 8.12
CA TYR A 104 15.26 4.79 8.93
C TYR A 104 16.17 5.80 9.62
N MET A 105 15.67 7.02 9.76
CA MET A 105 16.39 8.17 10.31
C MET A 105 15.44 9.06 11.09
N ASP A 106 15.94 9.73 12.12
CA ASP A 106 15.19 10.78 12.79
C ASP A 106 15.32 12.09 12.01
N ASN A 107 14.27 12.91 12.04
CA ASN A 107 14.31 14.24 11.45
C ASN A 107 13.46 15.20 12.27
N ASN A 108 13.91 16.45 12.37
CA ASN A 108 13.28 17.48 13.18
C ASN A 108 11.94 17.91 12.56
N LYS A 109 10.87 17.88 13.35
CA LYS A 109 9.49 18.18 12.93
C LYS A 109 9.25 19.63 12.47
N HIS A 110 10.12 20.56 12.86
CA HIS A 110 9.98 22.00 12.56
C HIS A 110 10.70 22.42 11.28
N TYR A 111 11.81 21.75 10.97
CA TYR A 111 12.71 22.14 9.88
C TYR A 111 12.86 21.06 8.81
N GLY A 112 12.67 19.79 9.16
CA GLY A 112 12.72 18.66 8.24
C GLY A 112 11.60 18.72 7.22
N VAL A 113 11.96 18.41 5.97
CA VAL A 113 11.02 18.26 4.85
C VAL A 113 11.25 16.87 4.29
N LEU A 114 10.23 16.02 4.38
CA LEU A 114 10.25 14.63 3.90
C LEU A 114 9.01 14.34 3.06
N TYR A 115 9.04 13.24 2.33
CA TYR A 115 7.92 12.76 1.53
C TYR A 115 6.73 12.32 2.37
N VAL A 116 5.54 12.52 1.81
CA VAL A 116 4.28 12.18 2.48
C VAL A 116 3.44 11.24 1.64
N ARG A 117 3.12 10.10 2.25
CA ARG A 117 2.01 9.22 1.89
C ARG A 117 1.25 8.90 3.18
N CYS A 118 -0.07 8.87 3.07
CA CYS A 118 -0.98 8.63 4.18
C CYS A 118 -1.49 7.20 4.12
N VAL A 119 -1.99 6.70 5.24
CA VAL A 119 -2.56 5.35 5.36
C VAL A 119 -3.92 5.38 6.05
N ARG A 120 -4.76 4.39 5.74
CA ARG A 120 -6.00 4.07 6.47
C ARG A 120 -5.93 2.65 7.04
#